data_AF-A0AAV5AHE5-F1
#
_entry.id   AF-A0AAV5AHE5-F1
#
_cell.length_a   1.000
_cell.length_b   1.000
_cell.length_c   1.000
_cell.angle_alpha   90.00
_cell.angle_beta   90.00
_cell.angle_gamma   90.00
#
_symmetry.space_group_name_H-M   'P 1'
#
loop_
_entity.id
_entity.type
_entity.pdbx_description
1 polymer ?
#
loop_
_entity_poly.entity_id
_entity_poly.type
_entity_poly.pdbx_seq_one_letter_code
_entity_poly.pdbx_strand_id
1 'polypeptide(L)'
;MAKISILLLPVFVKVALAIPAYGSLAGLTQRQVDDFIANNTLAPIPPPPGPLVNDGLLLVNDPSHPFIQPGPDDLRGPCPGLNTLANHGVRKTLRPTVSEFHFAEFNQYLPRSGVARPDQLVTAVMEGFNLGNDFARFLVYQAHLIDGNPITNLISIGMKTPQTGPDPPAPAIVGGLSQHGTFEGDTSMTRVDAFFGNPAIFNETRFDEFSAFSMQFGVNGTYDINAAAELRHQRLEDSIQTNPELSFQSPRILSAFSEAVFPTIFFVDGRLDNGQLNLQAARSFFQPNKFPDNFFRQPAPVSFPTIQPLTQQLFDKHPFVPGMNNGTNNFIELPDTPALSDFCGIYDDIVNRVLKTQYPNPSGPLLEALQTNLNFLFSAVEGHNCTQAFPFGQ
;
A
#
# COMPACT_ATOMS: atom_id res chain seq x y z
N MET A 1 -14.50 2.98 -76.56
CA MET A 1 -14.91 1.91 -75.62
C MET A 1 -14.00 1.99 -74.40
N ALA A 2 -14.63 2.13 -73.22
CA ALA A 2 -14.12 2.08 -71.84
C ALA A 2 -12.69 2.56 -71.50
N LYS A 3 -12.60 3.71 -70.82
CA LYS A 3 -11.45 4.10 -69.98
C LYS A 3 -11.56 3.37 -68.64
N ILE A 4 -10.56 2.59 -68.25
CA ILE A 4 -10.43 1.98 -66.92
C ILE A 4 -9.55 2.91 -66.08
N SER A 5 -10.15 3.60 -65.11
CA SER A 5 -9.42 4.31 -64.06
C SER A 5 -9.02 3.33 -62.97
N ILE A 6 -7.71 3.11 -62.81
CA ILE A 6 -7.14 2.37 -61.67
C ILE A 6 -6.95 3.37 -60.53
N LEU A 7 -7.78 3.25 -59.48
CA LEU A 7 -7.62 4.01 -58.24
C LEU A 7 -6.59 3.28 -57.37
N LEU A 8 -5.36 3.79 -57.30
CA LEU A 8 -4.36 3.35 -56.33
C LEU A 8 -4.69 3.94 -54.96
N LEU A 9 -5.25 3.13 -54.05
CA LEU A 9 -5.35 3.47 -52.63
C LEU A 9 -3.96 3.35 -52.00
N PRO A 10 -3.41 4.39 -51.34
CA PRO A 10 -2.24 4.22 -50.51
C PRO A 10 -2.64 3.48 -49.22
N VAL A 11 -2.21 2.24 -49.09
CA VAL A 11 -2.24 1.52 -47.81
C VAL A 11 -1.23 2.21 -46.89
N PHE A 12 -1.73 3.05 -45.97
CA PHE A 12 -0.95 3.50 -44.83
C PHE A 12 -0.69 2.30 -43.92
N VAL A 13 0.44 1.64 -44.11
CA VAL A 13 1.01 0.77 -43.07
C VAL A 13 1.41 1.70 -41.92
N LYS A 14 0.52 1.84 -40.94
CA LYS A 14 0.92 2.36 -39.63
C LYS A 14 1.88 1.33 -39.04
N VAL A 15 3.18 1.56 -39.21
CA VAL A 15 4.18 0.96 -38.32
C VAL A 15 3.88 1.55 -36.95
N ALA A 16 3.09 0.83 -36.16
CA ALA A 16 3.03 1.05 -34.74
C ALA A 16 4.42 0.70 -34.21
N LEU A 17 5.25 1.71 -34.02
CA LEU A 17 6.39 1.60 -33.13
C LEU A 17 5.81 1.39 -31.74
N ALA A 18 5.62 0.13 -31.37
CA ALA A 18 5.44 -0.26 -29.99
C ALA A 18 6.71 0.17 -29.26
N ILE A 19 6.64 1.31 -28.57
CA ILE A 19 7.66 1.69 -27.61
C ILE A 19 7.53 0.66 -26.48
N PRO A 20 8.57 -0.11 -26.15
CA PRO A 20 8.50 -1.01 -25.00
C PRO A 20 8.34 -0.16 -23.74
N ALA A 21 7.37 -0.53 -22.90
CA ALA A 21 7.02 0.16 -21.65
C ALA A 21 8.11 0.11 -20.56
N TYR A 22 9.30 -0.39 -20.87
CA TYR A 22 10.42 -0.48 -19.93
C TYR A 22 11.72 -0.16 -20.66
N GLY A 23 12.25 1.03 -20.41
CA GLY A 23 13.63 1.41 -20.69
C GLY A 23 14.14 2.22 -19.50
N SER A 24 15.31 1.88 -18.98
CA SER A 24 15.99 2.66 -17.93
C SER A 24 16.34 4.05 -18.44
N LEU A 25 16.14 5.08 -17.59
CA LEU A 25 16.59 6.47 -17.81
C LEU A 25 17.62 6.90 -16.77
N ALA A 26 18.60 6.05 -16.46
CA ALA A 26 19.84 6.56 -15.89
C ALA A 26 20.43 7.62 -16.86
N GLY A 27 20.50 8.89 -16.42
CA GLY A 27 21.16 9.96 -17.19
C GLY A 27 20.31 11.17 -17.63
N LEU A 28 19.23 11.53 -16.93
CA LEU A 28 18.64 12.86 -17.13
C LEU A 28 19.65 13.96 -16.72
N THR A 29 19.75 15.02 -17.52
CA THR A 29 20.61 16.17 -17.22
C THR A 29 20.01 17.00 -16.09
N GLN A 30 20.84 17.68 -15.28
CA GLN A 30 20.37 18.62 -14.24
C GLN A 30 19.31 19.60 -14.77
N ARG A 31 19.45 20.04 -16.03
CA ARG A 31 18.46 20.89 -16.72
C ARG A 31 17.06 20.28 -16.76
N GLN A 32 16.91 18.99 -16.98
CA GLN A 32 15.58 18.34 -17.04
C GLN A 32 14.94 18.25 -15.66
N VAL A 33 15.75 18.08 -14.60
CA VAL A 33 15.29 18.19 -13.22
C VAL A 33 14.85 19.61 -12.91
N ASP A 34 15.66 20.60 -13.30
CA ASP A 34 15.37 22.02 -13.10
C ASP A 34 14.12 22.46 -13.89
N ASP A 35 13.93 21.98 -15.13
CA ASP A 35 12.75 22.26 -15.95
C ASP A 35 11.48 21.61 -15.38
N PHE A 36 11.58 20.40 -14.82
CA PHE A 36 10.47 19.76 -14.11
C PHE A 36 10.10 20.58 -12.88
N ILE A 37 11.08 20.98 -12.08
CA ILE A 37 10.89 21.82 -10.89
C ILE A 37 10.27 23.18 -11.26
N ALA A 38 10.73 23.82 -12.33
CA ALA A 38 10.25 25.13 -12.76
C ALA A 38 8.78 25.10 -13.20
N ASN A 39 8.30 23.96 -13.71
CA ASN A 39 6.97 23.83 -14.29
C ASN A 39 5.95 23.12 -13.38
N ASN A 40 6.39 22.53 -12.26
CA ASN A 40 5.49 21.85 -11.33
C ASN A 40 5.51 22.57 -9.98
N THR A 41 4.37 23.17 -9.63
CA THR A 41 4.20 23.84 -8.35
C THR A 41 4.00 22.80 -7.25
N LEU A 42 4.73 22.94 -6.14
CA LEU A 42 4.55 22.09 -4.97
C LEU A 42 3.11 22.23 -4.45
N ALA A 43 2.39 21.11 -4.39
CA ALA A 43 1.07 21.07 -3.79
C ALA A 43 1.19 21.32 -2.27
N PRO A 44 0.17 21.93 -1.64
CA PRO A 44 0.12 22.02 -0.19
C PRO A 44 0.24 20.63 0.46
N ILE A 45 1.16 20.52 1.42
CA ILE A 45 1.34 19.32 2.23
C ILE A 45 0.82 19.63 3.65
N PRO A 46 -0.44 19.29 3.96
CA PRO A 46 -0.98 19.54 5.30
C PRO A 46 -0.25 18.66 6.32
N PRO A 47 -0.17 19.11 7.59
CA PRO A 47 0.35 18.25 8.66
C PRO A 47 -0.52 17.00 8.81
N PRO A 48 0.05 15.88 9.29
CA PRO A 48 -0.72 14.68 9.60
C PRO A 48 -1.89 15.00 10.54
N PRO A 49 -3.07 14.42 10.34
CA PRO A 49 -4.16 14.58 11.27
C PRO A 49 -3.78 13.99 12.63
N GLY A 50 -4.30 14.60 13.70
CA GLY A 50 -4.18 14.07 15.06
C GLY A 50 -5.07 12.83 15.29
N PRO A 51 -5.02 12.23 16.49
CA PRO A 51 -5.91 11.14 16.88
C PRO A 51 -7.38 11.51 16.77
N LEU A 52 -8.25 10.51 16.60
CA LEU A 52 -9.69 10.71 16.61
C LEU A 52 -10.16 11.26 17.96
N VAL A 53 -11.09 12.21 17.91
CA VAL A 53 -11.77 12.72 19.11
C VAL A 53 -12.78 11.70 19.63
N ASN A 54 -13.45 11.00 18.72
CA ASN A 54 -14.32 9.86 19.02
C ASN A 54 -13.66 8.61 18.47
N ASP A 55 -12.99 7.88 19.34
CA ASP A 55 -12.24 6.67 19.05
C ASP A 55 -12.93 5.41 19.57
N GLY A 56 -14.21 5.52 19.91
CA GLY A 56 -15.01 4.39 20.37
C GLY A 56 -15.51 3.49 19.24
N LEU A 57 -16.21 2.44 19.67
CA LEU A 57 -16.97 1.53 18.83
C LEU A 57 -18.00 2.31 17.97
N LEU A 58 -17.93 2.15 16.65
CA LEU A 58 -18.79 2.87 15.70
C LEU A 58 -19.24 1.94 14.57
N LEU A 59 -20.50 2.05 14.16
CA LEU A 59 -21.02 1.41 12.94
C LEU A 59 -20.40 2.13 11.74
N VAL A 60 -19.57 1.42 10.96
CA VAL A 60 -18.83 2.01 9.82
C VAL A 60 -19.41 1.61 8.46
N ASN A 61 -20.22 0.54 8.43
CA ASN A 61 -21.07 0.24 7.29
C ASN A 61 -22.46 0.87 7.50
N ASP A 62 -22.51 2.19 7.30
CA ASP A 62 -23.69 3.03 7.58
C ASP A 62 -24.26 3.66 6.28
N PRO A 63 -25.43 4.32 6.33
CA PRO A 63 -26.02 4.95 5.15
C PRO A 63 -25.21 6.10 4.51
N SER A 64 -24.29 6.74 5.24
CA SER A 64 -23.35 7.73 4.69
C SER A 64 -22.13 7.11 4.01
N HIS A 65 -21.83 5.84 4.31
CA HIS A 65 -20.72 5.07 3.75
C HIS A 65 -21.21 3.79 3.06
N PRO A 66 -22.15 3.88 2.10
CA PRO A 66 -22.67 2.70 1.42
C PRO A 66 -21.60 2.06 0.55
N PHE A 67 -21.62 0.72 0.46
CA PHE A 67 -20.80 0.02 -0.51
C PHE A 67 -21.21 0.39 -1.94
N ILE A 68 -20.25 0.79 -2.76
CA ILE A 68 -20.44 0.97 -4.19
C ILE A 68 -19.30 0.26 -4.93
N GLN A 69 -19.68 -0.66 -5.83
CA GLN A 69 -18.73 -1.40 -6.65
C GLN A 69 -17.83 -0.44 -7.46
N PRO A 70 -16.51 -0.66 -7.51
CA PRO A 70 -15.59 0.19 -8.27
C PRO A 70 -15.92 0.13 -9.76
N GLY A 71 -15.91 1.30 -10.41
CA GLY A 71 -16.02 1.41 -11.86
C GLY A 71 -14.70 1.10 -12.58
N PRO A 72 -14.68 1.13 -13.92
CA PRO A 72 -13.49 0.79 -14.72
C PRO A 72 -12.26 1.67 -14.44
N ASP A 73 -12.47 2.92 -14.03
CA ASP A 73 -11.39 3.89 -13.75
C ASP A 73 -11.08 4.03 -12.24
N ASP A 74 -11.77 3.27 -11.37
CA ASP A 74 -11.55 3.31 -9.93
C ASP A 74 -10.43 2.33 -9.56
N LEU A 75 -9.33 2.84 -9.01
CA LEU A 75 -8.12 2.06 -8.73
C LEU A 75 -8.23 1.32 -7.40
N ARG A 76 -7.94 0.02 -7.44
CA ARG A 76 -7.80 -0.85 -6.27
C ARG A 76 -6.47 -1.58 -6.35
N GLY A 77 -5.92 -1.95 -5.20
CA GLY A 77 -4.58 -2.52 -5.11
C GLY A 77 -4.50 -3.74 -4.19
N PRO A 78 -3.30 -4.06 -3.71
CA PRO A 78 -3.07 -5.25 -2.90
C PRO A 78 -3.67 -5.15 -1.49
N CYS A 79 -3.95 -3.94 -0.99
CA CYS A 79 -4.47 -3.72 0.37
C CYS A 79 -6.01 -3.82 0.44
N PRO A 80 -6.58 -4.91 1.00
CA PRO A 80 -8.04 -5.05 1.13
C PRO A 80 -8.68 -3.97 2.04
N GLY A 81 -7.95 -3.46 3.04
CA GLY A 81 -8.40 -2.40 3.92
C GLY A 81 -8.67 -1.10 3.16
N LEU A 82 -7.65 -0.57 2.47
CA LEU A 82 -7.80 0.65 1.67
C LEU A 82 -8.80 0.49 0.53
N ASN A 83 -8.84 -0.70 -0.10
CA ASN A 83 -9.84 -1.00 -1.11
C ASN A 83 -11.27 -0.90 -0.58
N THR A 84 -11.49 -1.40 0.64
CA THR A 84 -12.80 -1.35 1.32
C THR A 84 -13.18 0.08 1.64
N LEU A 85 -12.25 0.87 2.20
CA LEU A 85 -12.45 2.30 2.48
C LEU A 85 -12.78 3.10 1.22
N ALA A 86 -12.12 2.82 0.10
CA ALA A 86 -12.43 3.48 -1.17
C ALA A 86 -13.77 3.01 -1.78
N ASN A 87 -14.19 1.75 -1.56
CA ASN A 87 -15.51 1.26 -1.99
C ASN A 87 -16.68 1.82 -1.16
N HIS A 88 -16.41 2.21 0.08
CA HIS A 88 -17.36 2.84 1.00
C HIS A 88 -17.19 4.37 1.09
N GLY A 89 -16.32 4.95 0.27
CA GLY A 89 -16.14 6.40 0.17
C GLY A 89 -17.17 7.06 -0.74
N VAL A 90 -17.22 8.40 -0.74
CA VAL A 90 -18.16 9.17 -1.56
C VAL A 90 -17.51 9.57 -2.89
N ARG A 91 -18.27 9.50 -3.99
CA ARG A 91 -17.85 10.04 -5.29
C ARG A 91 -18.06 11.56 -5.26
N LYS A 92 -16.99 12.37 -5.10
CA LYS A 92 -17.08 13.79 -5.45
C LYS A 92 -17.35 13.87 -6.96
N THR A 93 -18.56 14.23 -7.37
CA THR A 93 -18.78 14.73 -8.74
C THR A 93 -17.96 16.00 -8.90
N LEU A 94 -17.03 15.99 -9.85
CA LEU A 94 -16.14 17.10 -10.20
C LEU A 94 -16.88 18.44 -10.30
N ARG A 95 -16.61 19.35 -9.36
CA ARG A 95 -16.29 20.80 -9.50
C ARG A 95 -16.41 21.48 -8.12
N PRO A 96 -15.37 21.45 -7.27
CA PRO A 96 -15.35 22.32 -6.11
C PRO A 96 -15.00 23.74 -6.57
N THR A 97 -15.94 24.67 -6.45
CA THR A 97 -15.59 26.10 -6.38
C THR A 97 -14.81 26.36 -5.09
N VAL A 98 -13.80 27.22 -5.16
CA VAL A 98 -12.80 27.49 -4.10
C VAL A 98 -13.43 27.85 -2.73
N SER A 99 -14.72 28.23 -2.69
CA SER A 99 -15.45 28.60 -1.48
C SER A 99 -16.10 27.43 -0.70
N GLU A 100 -16.14 26.20 -1.22
CA GLU A 100 -16.80 25.06 -0.54
C GLU A 100 -15.84 24.11 0.19
N PHE A 101 -14.55 24.46 0.24
CA PHE A 101 -13.51 23.62 0.85
C PHE A 101 -13.62 23.43 2.37
N HIS A 102 -14.48 24.17 3.08
CA HIS A 102 -14.42 24.25 4.54
C HIS A 102 -15.46 23.41 5.32
N PHE A 103 -16.50 22.84 4.70
CA PHE A 103 -17.57 22.16 5.47
C PHE A 103 -17.99 20.77 4.98
N ALA A 104 -17.56 20.32 3.80
CA ALA A 104 -17.99 19.03 3.21
C ALA A 104 -16.89 17.93 3.20
N GLU A 105 -15.74 18.15 3.85
CA GLU A 105 -14.62 17.19 3.87
C GLU A 105 -14.73 16.10 4.96
N PHE A 106 -15.72 16.16 5.86
CA PHE A 106 -15.75 15.33 7.09
C PHE A 106 -16.57 14.02 7.02
N ASN A 107 -17.01 13.57 5.84
CA ASN A 107 -17.88 12.38 5.73
C ASN A 107 -17.47 11.42 4.60
N GLN A 108 -16.17 11.24 4.37
CA GLN A 108 -15.64 10.33 3.35
C GLN A 108 -14.48 9.53 3.92
N TYR A 109 -14.48 8.21 3.75
CA TYR A 109 -13.28 7.41 3.99
C TYR A 109 -12.19 7.77 2.96
N LEU A 110 -12.27 7.24 1.73
CA LEU A 110 -11.33 7.58 0.66
C LEU A 110 -12.05 8.03 -0.61
N PRO A 111 -11.41 8.84 -1.47
CA PRO A 111 -11.88 9.06 -2.83
C PRO A 111 -12.07 7.72 -3.55
N ARG A 112 -13.25 7.48 -4.12
CA ARG A 112 -13.58 6.22 -4.80
C ARG A 112 -12.66 5.89 -5.97
N SER A 113 -12.05 6.92 -6.58
CA SER A 113 -11.04 6.78 -7.63
C SER A 113 -9.81 5.98 -7.19
N GLY A 114 -9.57 5.85 -5.89
CA GLY A 114 -8.38 5.18 -5.36
C GLY A 114 -7.12 6.05 -5.41
N VAL A 115 -7.26 7.37 -5.58
CA VAL A 115 -6.15 8.33 -5.50
C VAL A 115 -6.46 9.33 -4.40
N ALA A 116 -5.55 9.44 -3.44
CA ALA A 116 -5.74 10.20 -2.21
C ALA A 116 -4.46 10.93 -1.80
N ARG A 117 -4.61 11.93 -0.93
CA ARG A 117 -3.49 12.50 -0.20
C ARG A 117 -3.16 11.65 1.04
N PRO A 118 -1.93 11.73 1.59
CA PRO A 118 -1.55 11.07 2.83
C PRO A 118 -2.46 11.41 4.02
N ASP A 119 -2.82 12.67 4.22
CA ASP A 119 -3.71 13.10 5.32
C ASP A 119 -5.08 12.41 5.24
N GLN A 120 -5.62 12.26 4.02
CA GLN A 120 -6.88 11.56 3.80
C GLN A 120 -6.75 10.07 4.10
N LEU A 121 -5.63 9.44 3.74
CA LEU A 121 -5.35 8.04 4.07
C LEU A 121 -5.27 7.80 5.57
N VAL A 122 -4.55 8.65 6.31
CA VAL A 122 -4.46 8.56 7.78
C VAL A 122 -5.84 8.71 8.41
N THR A 123 -6.62 9.72 8.01
CA THR A 123 -8.01 9.88 8.50
C THR A 123 -8.87 8.66 8.16
N ALA A 124 -8.80 8.12 6.95
CA ALA A 124 -9.66 7.02 6.52
C ALA A 124 -9.45 5.75 7.33
N VAL A 125 -8.19 5.37 7.57
CA VAL A 125 -7.86 4.15 8.32
C VAL A 125 -8.17 4.29 9.81
N MET A 126 -8.02 5.49 10.37
CA MET A 126 -8.51 5.80 11.71
C MET A 126 -10.04 5.69 11.76
N GLU A 127 -10.76 6.36 10.86
CA GLU A 127 -12.22 6.41 10.94
C GLU A 127 -12.89 5.07 10.64
N GLY A 128 -12.39 4.31 9.65
CA GLY A 128 -13.05 3.09 9.18
C GLY A 128 -12.65 1.82 9.93
N PHE A 129 -11.44 1.79 10.51
CA PHE A 129 -10.92 0.60 11.19
C PHE A 129 -10.44 0.85 12.62
N ASN A 130 -10.38 2.11 13.06
CA ASN A 130 -9.75 2.50 14.32
C ASN A 130 -8.26 2.12 14.39
N LEU A 131 -7.56 2.23 13.25
CA LEU A 131 -6.11 2.13 13.23
C LEU A 131 -5.54 3.31 14.01
N GLY A 132 -4.72 3.08 15.03
CA GLY A 132 -4.22 4.15 15.88
C GLY A 132 -3.30 5.13 15.14
N ASN A 133 -3.27 6.38 15.61
CA ASN A 133 -2.73 7.51 14.84
C ASN A 133 -1.24 7.38 14.50
N ASP A 134 -0.43 6.98 15.48
CA ASP A 134 1.00 6.73 15.30
C ASP A 134 1.25 5.68 14.20
N PHE A 135 0.59 4.53 14.31
CA PHE A 135 0.74 3.44 13.36
C PHE A 135 0.17 3.77 11.98
N ALA A 136 -0.96 4.47 11.92
CA ALA A 136 -1.55 4.97 10.67
C ALA A 136 -0.60 5.92 9.95
N ARG A 137 0.00 6.88 10.65
CA ARG A 137 0.98 7.81 10.09
C ARG A 137 2.22 7.08 9.59
N PHE A 138 2.75 6.13 10.36
CA PHE A 138 3.88 5.32 9.93
C PHE A 138 3.62 4.60 8.61
N LEU A 139 2.52 3.84 8.53
CA LEU A 139 2.16 3.08 7.31
C LEU A 139 1.88 3.99 6.10
N VAL A 140 1.21 5.13 6.31
CA VAL A 140 0.83 6.00 5.20
C VAL A 140 2.01 6.81 4.68
N TYR A 141 2.82 7.41 5.55
CA TYR A 141 3.93 8.24 5.09
C TYR A 141 5.10 7.40 4.57
N GLN A 142 5.33 6.18 5.08
CA GLN A 142 6.30 5.28 4.42
C GLN A 142 5.84 4.96 2.99
N ALA A 143 4.55 4.64 2.80
CA ALA A 143 4.02 4.28 1.49
C ALA A 143 4.02 5.47 0.55
N HIS A 144 3.64 6.66 1.02
CA HIS A 144 3.67 7.87 0.21
C HIS A 144 5.09 8.23 -0.25
N LEU A 145 6.08 8.07 0.62
CA LEU A 145 7.48 8.36 0.28
C LEU A 145 8.02 7.43 -0.82
N ILE A 146 7.63 6.15 -0.83
CA ILE A 146 8.18 5.16 -1.77
C ILE A 146 7.30 4.92 -3.01
N ASP A 147 6.00 5.23 -2.96
CA ASP A 147 5.04 4.95 -4.05
C ASP A 147 4.22 6.15 -4.51
N GLY A 148 4.20 7.22 -3.73
CA GLY A 148 3.45 8.44 -4.01
C GLY A 148 4.23 9.47 -4.83
N ASN A 149 3.50 10.48 -5.30
CA ASN A 149 4.09 11.67 -5.92
C ASN A 149 4.28 12.74 -4.84
N PRO A 150 5.52 13.04 -4.42
CA PRO A 150 5.78 14.02 -3.37
C PRO A 150 5.45 15.45 -3.80
N ILE A 151 5.48 15.77 -5.10
CA ILE A 151 5.22 17.12 -5.61
C ILE A 151 3.72 17.42 -5.61
N THR A 152 2.89 16.48 -6.06
CA THR A 152 1.45 16.68 -6.09
C THR A 152 0.76 16.27 -4.79
N ASN A 153 1.50 15.69 -3.85
CA ASN A 153 1.00 15.15 -2.59
C ASN A 153 -0.14 14.12 -2.79
N LEU A 154 0.01 13.23 -3.79
CA LEU A 154 -0.98 12.21 -4.13
C LEU A 154 -0.36 10.83 -4.23
N ILE A 155 -1.11 9.81 -3.86
CA ILE A 155 -0.75 8.40 -4.01
C ILE A 155 -1.95 7.61 -4.53
N SER A 156 -1.69 6.64 -5.40
CA SER A 156 -2.65 5.62 -5.83
C SER A 156 -2.63 4.44 -4.87
N ILE A 157 -3.80 4.01 -4.39
CA ILE A 157 -3.94 2.77 -3.61
C ILE A 157 -3.83 1.51 -4.47
N GLY A 158 -3.75 1.67 -5.80
CA GLY A 158 -3.62 0.61 -6.79
C GLY A 158 -2.37 0.78 -7.63
N MET A 159 -2.49 0.53 -8.93
CA MET A 159 -1.40 0.68 -9.89
C MET A 159 -1.07 2.15 -10.21
N LYS A 160 0.07 2.33 -10.92
CA LYS A 160 0.52 3.61 -11.45
C LYS A 160 -0.56 4.28 -12.30
N THR A 161 -0.72 5.59 -12.15
CA THR A 161 -1.77 6.35 -12.81
C THR A 161 -1.34 7.79 -13.09
N PRO A 162 -1.76 8.40 -14.21
CA PRO A 162 -1.55 9.83 -14.45
C PRO A 162 -2.34 10.73 -13.47
N GLN A 163 -3.27 10.17 -12.70
CA GLN A 163 -4.05 10.92 -11.69
C GLN A 163 -3.19 11.43 -10.52
N THR A 164 -1.99 10.86 -10.30
CA THR A 164 -0.99 11.38 -9.35
C THR A 164 -0.09 12.45 -9.97
N GLY A 165 -0.40 12.94 -11.18
CA GLY A 165 0.33 14.01 -11.85
C GLY A 165 1.66 13.58 -12.49
N PRO A 166 2.43 14.56 -13.02
CA PRO A 166 3.71 14.31 -13.69
C PRO A 166 4.72 13.65 -12.75
N ASP A 167 5.37 12.58 -13.23
CA ASP A 167 6.37 11.87 -12.46
C ASP A 167 7.61 12.72 -12.20
N PRO A 168 8.19 12.66 -10.98
CA PRO A 168 9.54 13.16 -10.74
C PRO A 168 10.57 12.46 -11.66
N PRO A 169 11.77 13.05 -11.80
CA PRO A 169 12.84 12.43 -12.57
C PRO A 169 13.17 11.01 -12.11
N ALA A 170 13.49 10.14 -13.06
CA ALA A 170 14.03 8.81 -12.76
C ALA A 170 15.26 8.91 -11.83
N PRO A 171 15.48 7.94 -10.92
CA PRO A 171 14.83 6.63 -10.84
C PRO A 171 13.54 6.57 -10.00
N ALA A 172 12.93 7.71 -9.64
CA ALA A 172 11.65 7.73 -8.94
C ALA A 172 10.56 6.98 -9.74
N ILE A 173 9.79 6.13 -9.06
CA ILE A 173 8.84 5.24 -9.74
C ILE A 173 7.41 5.81 -9.71
N VAL A 174 6.97 6.33 -8.55
CA VAL A 174 5.58 6.81 -8.33
C VAL A 174 4.58 5.78 -8.85
N GLY A 175 4.74 4.55 -8.36
CA GLY A 175 4.05 3.39 -8.93
C GLY A 175 2.69 3.10 -8.30
N GLY A 176 2.32 3.80 -7.24
CA GLY A 176 1.19 3.43 -6.38
C GLY A 176 1.44 2.13 -5.62
N LEU A 177 0.53 1.76 -4.72
CA LEU A 177 0.73 0.61 -3.81
C LEU A 177 0.82 -0.75 -4.49
N SER A 178 0.55 -0.86 -5.80
CA SER A 178 0.76 -2.12 -6.55
C SER A 178 2.16 -2.24 -7.15
N GLN A 179 3.04 -1.26 -6.89
CA GLN A 179 4.41 -1.29 -7.36
C GLN A 179 5.22 -2.34 -6.60
N HIS A 180 5.57 -3.41 -7.28
CA HIS A 180 6.37 -4.47 -6.72
C HIS A 180 7.77 -3.98 -6.29
N GLY A 181 8.27 -4.51 -5.17
CA GLY A 181 9.63 -4.31 -4.68
C GLY A 181 9.85 -3.02 -3.88
N THR A 182 8.78 -2.31 -3.54
CA THR A 182 8.80 -1.10 -2.71
C THR A 182 8.06 -1.35 -1.39
N PHE A 183 6.74 -1.11 -1.35
CA PHE A 183 5.84 -1.56 -0.28
C PHE A 183 5.30 -2.96 -0.57
N GLU A 184 4.72 -3.14 -1.77
CA GLU A 184 4.21 -4.42 -2.26
C GLU A 184 5.37 -5.39 -2.44
N GLY A 185 5.16 -6.65 -2.09
CA GLY A 185 6.14 -7.68 -2.28
C GLY A 185 5.56 -9.08 -2.15
N ASP A 186 6.43 -10.05 -2.36
CA ASP A 186 6.09 -11.46 -2.44
C ASP A 186 5.46 -12.01 -1.17
N THR A 187 4.95 -13.24 -1.27
CA THR A 187 4.33 -14.05 -0.22
C THR A 187 2.98 -13.50 0.26
N SER A 188 2.29 -12.67 -0.52
CA SER A 188 0.98 -12.14 -0.13
C SER A 188 -0.04 -13.25 0.19
N MET A 189 -0.92 -13.03 1.17
CA MET A 189 -1.82 -14.09 1.68
C MET A 189 -2.90 -14.51 0.66
N THR A 190 -3.41 -13.54 -0.10
CA THR A 190 -4.56 -13.70 -1.02
C THR A 190 -4.30 -13.11 -2.41
N ARG A 191 -3.06 -12.74 -2.71
CA ARG A 191 -2.57 -12.23 -4.00
C ARG A 191 -1.36 -13.06 -4.42
N VAL A 192 -1.09 -13.12 -5.72
CA VAL A 192 0.09 -13.84 -6.24
C VAL A 192 1.32 -12.94 -6.21
N ASP A 193 2.51 -13.54 -6.11
CA ASP A 193 3.77 -12.83 -6.32
C ASP A 193 3.81 -12.20 -7.71
N ALA A 194 4.47 -11.05 -7.83
CA ALA A 194 4.54 -10.30 -9.09
C ALA A 194 5.17 -11.11 -10.24
N PHE A 195 6.08 -12.04 -9.90
CA PHE A 195 6.67 -12.97 -10.87
C PHE A 195 5.60 -13.81 -11.60
N PHE A 196 4.50 -14.19 -10.94
CA PHE A 196 3.45 -15.02 -11.51
C PHE A 196 2.30 -14.24 -12.14
N GLY A 197 2.23 -12.93 -11.94
CA GLY A 197 1.15 -12.12 -12.48
C GLY A 197 0.94 -10.80 -11.75
N ASN A 198 -0.30 -10.32 -11.73
CA ASN A 198 -0.61 -9.03 -11.13
C ASN A 198 -0.78 -9.16 -9.60
N PRO A 199 0.11 -8.57 -8.79
CA PRO A 199 0.07 -8.70 -7.33
C PRO A 199 -1.05 -7.89 -6.66
N ALA A 200 -1.82 -7.10 -7.40
CA ALA A 200 -2.96 -6.37 -6.86
C ALA A 200 -4.27 -7.18 -6.84
N ILE A 201 -4.37 -8.23 -7.66
CA ILE A 201 -5.64 -8.91 -7.94
C ILE A 201 -5.87 -10.05 -6.95
N PHE A 202 -7.04 -10.05 -6.31
CA PHE A 202 -7.50 -11.17 -5.49
C PHE A 202 -7.38 -12.51 -6.24
N ASN A 203 -6.78 -13.50 -5.59
CA ASN A 203 -6.60 -14.83 -6.15
C ASN A 203 -7.43 -15.86 -5.36
N GLU A 204 -8.37 -16.52 -6.05
CA GLU A 204 -9.28 -17.50 -5.43
C GLU A 204 -8.52 -18.70 -4.85
N THR A 205 -7.53 -19.24 -5.57
CA THR A 205 -6.72 -20.37 -5.08
C THR A 205 -5.99 -20.01 -3.77
N ARG A 206 -5.39 -18.82 -3.70
CA ARG A 206 -4.76 -18.34 -2.45
C ARG A 206 -5.78 -18.17 -1.32
N PHE A 207 -7.01 -17.76 -1.63
CA PHE A 207 -8.06 -17.62 -0.62
C PHE A 207 -8.64 -18.98 -0.17
N ASP A 208 -8.68 -19.98 -1.05
CA ASP A 208 -9.02 -21.35 -0.69
C ASP A 208 -7.99 -21.93 0.29
N GLU A 209 -6.70 -21.68 0.04
CA GLU A 209 -5.62 -22.03 0.97
C GLU A 209 -5.75 -21.27 2.29
N PHE A 210 -6.03 -19.96 2.24
CA PHE A 210 -6.33 -19.17 3.44
C PHE A 210 -7.46 -19.79 4.26
N SER A 211 -8.53 -20.22 3.60
CA SER A 211 -9.69 -20.85 4.23
C SER A 211 -9.34 -22.22 4.81
N ALA A 212 -8.55 -23.03 4.10
CA ALA A 212 -8.09 -24.33 4.55
C ALA A 212 -7.22 -24.23 5.82
N PHE A 213 -6.25 -23.30 5.83
CA PHE A 213 -5.42 -23.05 7.00
C PHE A 213 -6.22 -22.55 8.20
N SER A 214 -7.21 -21.68 7.96
CA SER A 214 -8.14 -21.22 9.00
C SER A 214 -8.91 -22.39 9.60
N MET A 215 -9.47 -23.28 8.78
CA MET A 215 -10.20 -24.48 9.23
C MET A 215 -9.31 -25.46 10.01
N GLN A 216 -8.05 -25.59 9.60
CA GLN A 216 -7.13 -26.57 10.19
C GLN A 216 -6.50 -26.10 11.49
N PHE A 217 -6.11 -24.83 11.57
CA PHE A 217 -5.27 -24.32 12.65
C PHE A 217 -5.94 -23.26 13.53
N GLY A 218 -7.01 -22.65 13.05
CA GLY A 218 -7.72 -21.60 13.79
C GLY A 218 -8.83 -22.13 14.69
N VAL A 219 -9.08 -21.41 15.77
CA VAL A 219 -10.16 -21.73 16.71
C VAL A 219 -11.50 -21.70 15.97
N ASN A 220 -12.28 -22.78 16.08
CA ASN A 220 -13.57 -22.95 15.42
C ASN A 220 -13.54 -22.72 13.89
N GLY A 221 -12.39 -22.95 13.26
CA GLY A 221 -12.21 -22.75 11.82
C GLY A 221 -12.21 -21.29 11.36
N THR A 222 -11.92 -20.37 12.27
CA THR A 222 -11.74 -18.94 11.97
C THR A 222 -10.30 -18.64 11.57
N TYR A 223 -10.07 -17.51 10.92
CA TYR A 223 -8.72 -16.97 10.76
C TYR A 223 -8.33 -16.23 12.04
N ASP A 224 -7.40 -16.81 12.79
CA ASP A 224 -6.84 -16.26 14.02
C ASP A 224 -5.29 -16.25 13.95
N ILE A 225 -4.63 -15.91 15.06
CA ILE A 225 -3.16 -15.83 15.09
C ILE A 225 -2.46 -17.18 14.80
N ASN A 226 -3.11 -18.31 15.13
CA ASN A 226 -2.54 -19.64 14.88
C ASN A 226 -2.57 -19.97 13.39
N ALA A 227 -3.71 -19.72 12.74
CA ALA A 227 -3.85 -19.88 11.30
C ALA A 227 -2.95 -18.92 10.53
N ALA A 228 -2.84 -17.66 10.98
CA ALA A 228 -1.97 -16.65 10.39
C ALA A 228 -0.50 -17.10 10.38
N ALA A 229 -0.01 -17.67 11.49
CA ALA A 229 1.37 -18.13 11.60
C ALA A 229 1.71 -19.28 10.65
N GLU A 230 0.84 -20.29 10.58
CA GLU A 230 1.04 -21.42 9.66
C GLU A 230 0.96 -20.99 8.20
N LEU A 231 -0.01 -20.13 7.87
CA LEU A 231 -0.19 -19.67 6.50
C LEU A 231 0.95 -18.76 6.03
N ARG A 232 1.42 -17.83 6.87
CA ARG A 232 2.57 -16.97 6.56
C ARG A 232 3.83 -17.77 6.29
N HIS A 233 4.13 -18.76 7.14
CA HIS A 233 5.26 -19.66 6.91
C HIS A 233 5.10 -20.43 5.61
N GLN A 234 3.91 -21.01 5.36
CA GLN A 234 3.67 -21.72 4.12
C GLN A 234 3.82 -20.82 2.88
N ARG A 235 3.34 -19.56 2.91
CA ARG A 235 3.50 -18.62 1.77
C ARG A 235 4.96 -18.41 1.44
N LEU A 236 5.81 -18.32 2.45
CA LEU A 236 7.25 -18.12 2.28
C LEU A 236 7.90 -19.37 1.68
N GLU A 237 7.63 -20.55 2.23
CA GLU A 237 8.13 -21.82 1.69
C GLU A 237 7.70 -22.05 0.23
N ASP A 238 6.44 -21.75 -0.09
CA ASP A 238 5.92 -21.84 -1.45
C ASP A 238 6.66 -20.90 -2.41
N SER A 239 6.84 -19.63 -2.04
CA SER A 239 7.61 -18.69 -2.87
C SER A 239 9.09 -19.07 -2.97
N ILE A 240 9.71 -19.60 -1.90
CA ILE A 240 11.09 -20.10 -1.96
C ILE A 240 11.21 -21.20 -3.02
N GLN A 241 10.25 -22.13 -3.04
CA GLN A 241 10.27 -23.29 -3.93
C GLN A 241 9.84 -22.97 -5.36
N THR A 242 9.12 -21.87 -5.61
CA THR A 242 8.48 -21.63 -6.91
C THR A 242 8.85 -20.31 -7.58
N ASN A 243 9.12 -19.24 -6.82
CA ASN A 243 9.41 -17.91 -7.34
C ASN A 243 10.94 -17.70 -7.44
N PRO A 244 11.57 -17.75 -8.63
CA PRO A 244 13.01 -17.56 -8.77
C PRO A 244 13.51 -16.16 -8.41
N GLU A 245 12.60 -15.18 -8.30
CA GLU A 245 12.89 -13.77 -8.05
C GLU A 245 12.41 -13.32 -6.66
N LEU A 246 12.02 -14.26 -5.78
CA LEU A 246 11.54 -13.97 -4.42
C LEU A 246 12.45 -12.96 -3.72
N SER A 247 11.88 -11.87 -3.22
CA SER A 247 12.53 -10.94 -2.30
C SER A 247 11.74 -10.84 -0.98
N PHE A 248 12.35 -11.32 0.11
CA PHE A 248 11.75 -11.29 1.44
C PHE A 248 12.72 -10.68 2.45
N GLN A 249 12.96 -9.37 2.28
CA GLN A 249 13.86 -8.55 3.06
C GLN A 249 13.18 -7.26 3.52
N SER A 250 13.87 -6.37 4.23
CA SER A 250 13.32 -5.06 4.57
C SER A 250 12.94 -4.25 3.31
N PRO A 251 11.82 -3.52 3.30
CA PRO A 251 10.82 -3.41 4.37
C PRO A 251 9.74 -4.50 4.35
N ARG A 252 9.73 -5.38 3.33
CA ARG A 252 8.71 -6.42 3.12
C ARG A 252 8.54 -7.37 4.30
N ILE A 253 9.62 -7.71 5.02
CA ILE A 253 9.50 -8.57 6.20
C ILE A 253 8.58 -7.97 7.27
N LEU A 254 8.65 -6.65 7.51
CA LEU A 254 7.76 -5.98 8.46
C LEU A 254 6.31 -5.98 7.97
N SER A 255 6.09 -5.61 6.71
CA SER A 255 4.73 -5.51 6.17
C SER A 255 4.08 -6.88 6.06
N ALA A 256 4.77 -7.91 5.56
CA ALA A 256 4.22 -9.26 5.40
C ALA A 256 3.73 -9.90 6.71
N PHE A 257 4.48 -9.68 7.81
CA PHE A 257 4.09 -10.18 9.13
C PHE A 257 2.95 -9.34 9.73
N SER A 258 3.05 -8.02 9.67
CA SER A 258 1.99 -7.12 10.18
C SER A 258 0.65 -7.35 9.46
N GLU A 259 0.68 -7.49 8.13
CA GLU A 259 -0.48 -7.74 7.28
C GLU A 259 -1.11 -9.12 7.51
N ALA A 260 -0.36 -10.09 8.02
CA ALA A 260 -0.92 -11.38 8.42
C ALA A 260 -1.75 -11.26 9.72
N VAL A 261 -1.42 -10.30 10.59
CA VAL A 261 -2.14 -10.01 11.83
C VAL A 261 -3.35 -9.13 11.57
N PHE A 262 -3.29 -8.15 10.67
CA PHE A 262 -4.36 -7.17 10.47
C PHE A 262 -5.78 -7.76 10.34
N PRO A 263 -6.03 -8.87 9.59
CA PRO A 263 -7.38 -9.43 9.49
C PRO A 263 -7.92 -9.97 10.81
N THR A 264 -7.07 -10.45 11.73
CA THR A 264 -7.50 -10.95 13.05
C THR A 264 -7.98 -9.82 13.96
N ILE A 265 -7.67 -8.56 13.59
CA ILE A 265 -8.06 -7.36 14.33
C ILE A 265 -9.08 -6.57 13.52
N PHE A 266 -8.65 -5.92 12.44
CA PHE A 266 -9.42 -4.89 11.75
C PHE A 266 -10.60 -5.43 10.94
N PHE A 267 -10.61 -6.73 10.63
CA PHE A 267 -11.74 -7.36 9.93
C PHE A 267 -12.66 -8.15 10.86
N VAL A 268 -12.32 -8.25 12.15
CA VAL A 268 -13.22 -8.75 13.20
C VAL A 268 -14.13 -7.60 13.64
N ASP A 269 -15.43 -7.87 13.74
CA ASP A 269 -16.39 -6.88 14.22
C ASP A 269 -16.03 -6.46 15.65
N GLY A 270 -15.91 -5.15 15.88
CA GLY A 270 -15.43 -4.60 17.15
C GLY A 270 -16.33 -4.90 18.36
N ARG A 271 -17.56 -5.40 18.17
CA ARG A 271 -18.40 -5.90 19.28
C ARG A 271 -17.94 -7.27 19.79
N LEU A 272 -17.21 -8.02 18.96
CA LEU A 272 -16.66 -9.33 19.32
C LEU A 272 -15.25 -9.18 19.87
N ASP A 273 -14.39 -8.42 19.16
CA ASP A 273 -13.00 -8.12 19.52
C ASP A 273 -12.22 -9.31 20.12
N ASN A 274 -12.30 -10.47 19.46
CA ASN A 274 -11.84 -11.75 19.99
C ASN A 274 -10.69 -12.37 19.19
N GLY A 275 -10.12 -11.64 18.22
CA GLY A 275 -9.02 -12.13 17.39
C GLY A 275 -9.40 -13.19 16.34
N GLN A 276 -10.70 -13.48 16.16
CA GLN A 276 -11.18 -14.62 15.35
C GLN A 276 -12.04 -14.14 14.18
N LEU A 277 -11.43 -14.06 13.00
CA LEU A 277 -12.10 -13.65 11.77
C LEU A 277 -12.82 -14.83 11.11
N ASN A 278 -14.15 -14.78 11.06
CA ASN A 278 -14.90 -15.79 10.32
C ASN A 278 -14.67 -15.68 8.80
N LEU A 279 -14.73 -16.81 8.09
CA LEU A 279 -14.39 -16.89 6.66
C LEU A 279 -15.36 -16.12 5.76
N GLN A 280 -16.61 -15.89 6.18
CA GLN A 280 -17.55 -15.07 5.42
C GLN A 280 -17.14 -13.60 5.44
N ALA A 281 -16.79 -13.06 6.61
CA ALA A 281 -16.26 -11.72 6.75
C ALA A 281 -14.92 -11.58 6.03
N ALA A 282 -14.01 -12.56 6.17
CA ALA A 282 -12.75 -12.59 5.43
C ALA A 282 -12.99 -12.46 3.92
N ARG A 283 -13.88 -13.28 3.36
CA ARG A 283 -14.20 -13.22 1.92
C ARG A 283 -14.74 -11.85 1.52
N SER A 284 -15.60 -11.24 2.34
CA SER A 284 -16.14 -9.90 2.10
C SER A 284 -15.05 -8.82 1.98
N PHE A 285 -14.04 -8.85 2.85
CA PHE A 285 -12.94 -7.90 2.77
C PHE A 285 -11.96 -8.20 1.64
N PHE A 286 -11.61 -9.46 1.41
CA PHE A 286 -10.54 -9.79 0.47
C PHE A 286 -10.96 -9.78 -1.01
N GLN A 287 -12.22 -10.10 -1.32
CA GLN A 287 -12.71 -10.27 -2.70
C GLN A 287 -13.50 -9.06 -3.21
N PRO A 288 -14.71 -8.73 -2.69
CA PRO A 288 -15.42 -7.53 -3.12
C PRO A 288 -14.89 -6.26 -2.44
N ASN A 289 -14.03 -6.37 -1.41
CA ASN A 289 -13.57 -5.26 -0.58
C ASN A 289 -14.75 -4.46 -0.02
N LYS A 290 -15.56 -5.15 0.78
CA LYS A 290 -16.81 -4.67 1.35
C LYS A 290 -16.82 -4.96 2.86
N PHE A 291 -17.20 -3.96 3.67
CA PHE A 291 -17.54 -4.21 5.07
C PHE A 291 -18.71 -5.20 5.18
N PRO A 292 -18.67 -6.20 6.08
CA PRO A 292 -19.85 -6.97 6.43
C PRO A 292 -21.04 -6.07 6.80
N ASP A 293 -22.26 -6.55 6.58
CA ASP A 293 -23.45 -5.78 6.96
C ASP A 293 -23.46 -5.57 8.49
N ASN A 294 -23.83 -4.37 8.94
CA ASN A 294 -23.81 -3.99 10.36
C ASN A 294 -22.43 -4.13 11.03
N PHE A 295 -21.33 -3.92 10.29
CA PHE A 295 -19.96 -4.01 10.79
C PHE A 295 -19.57 -2.80 11.64
N PHE A 296 -19.03 -3.08 12.83
CA PHE A 296 -18.46 -2.06 13.72
C PHE A 296 -16.93 -2.11 13.68
N ARG A 297 -16.29 -0.95 13.59
CA ARG A 297 -14.82 -0.84 13.75
C ARG A 297 -14.39 -1.23 15.16
N GLN A 298 -13.09 -1.37 15.37
CA GLN A 298 -12.50 -1.67 16.67
C GLN A 298 -12.96 -0.68 17.77
N PRO A 299 -13.17 -1.12 19.03
CA PRO A 299 -13.75 -0.29 20.09
C PRO A 299 -12.78 0.76 20.67
N ALA A 300 -11.48 0.65 20.35
CA ALA A 300 -10.43 1.58 20.71
C ALA A 300 -9.34 1.61 19.61
N PRO A 301 -8.50 2.66 19.55
CA PRO A 301 -7.38 2.73 18.62
C PRO A 301 -6.41 1.57 18.79
N VAL A 302 -6.08 0.90 17.68
CA VAL A 302 -5.10 -0.19 17.67
C VAL A 302 -3.79 0.28 17.05
N SER A 303 -2.74 0.33 17.87
CA SER A 303 -1.40 0.82 17.53
C SER A 303 -0.31 -0.24 17.72
N PHE A 304 0.97 0.15 17.64
CA PHE A 304 2.12 -0.71 17.85
C PHE A 304 2.05 -1.62 19.10
N PRO A 305 1.61 -1.17 20.30
CA PRO A 305 1.57 -2.03 21.49
C PRO A 305 0.67 -3.26 21.36
N THR A 306 -0.32 -3.22 20.46
CA THR A 306 -1.20 -4.36 20.15
C THR A 306 -0.66 -5.18 18.99
N ILE A 307 -0.14 -4.54 17.94
CA ILE A 307 0.32 -5.22 16.71
C ILE A 307 1.65 -5.95 16.92
N GLN A 308 2.60 -5.34 17.63
CA GLN A 308 3.95 -5.87 17.77
C GLN A 308 3.98 -7.22 18.51
N PRO A 309 3.29 -7.44 19.64
CA PRO A 309 3.27 -8.75 20.29
C PRO A 309 2.69 -9.87 19.42
N LEU A 310 1.65 -9.59 18.65
CA LEU A 310 1.03 -10.57 17.74
C LEU A 310 1.96 -10.90 16.57
N THR A 311 2.61 -9.89 16.02
CA THR A 311 3.61 -10.05 14.97
C THR A 311 4.80 -10.88 15.47
N GLN A 312 5.26 -10.63 16.70
CA GLN A 312 6.32 -11.42 17.33
C GLN A 312 5.87 -12.86 17.59
N GLN A 313 4.65 -13.09 18.08
CA GLN A 313 4.10 -14.42 18.28
C GLN A 313 4.06 -15.22 16.97
N LEU A 314 3.72 -14.57 15.85
CA LEU A 314 3.72 -15.16 14.53
C LEU A 314 5.13 -15.58 14.12
N PHE A 315 6.11 -14.68 14.30
CA PHE A 315 7.52 -14.93 13.99
C PHE A 315 8.16 -16.00 14.86
N ASP A 316 7.90 -16.01 16.17
CA ASP A 316 8.49 -16.97 17.10
C ASP A 316 8.10 -18.42 16.80
N LYS A 317 6.96 -18.62 16.16
CA LYS A 317 6.51 -19.95 15.76
C LYS A 317 7.35 -20.53 14.63
N HIS A 318 7.73 -19.68 13.67
CA HIS A 318 8.53 -20.05 12.50
C HIS A 318 9.56 -18.94 12.20
N PRO A 319 10.65 -18.84 12.99
CA PRO A 319 11.63 -17.76 12.84
C PRO A 319 12.30 -17.80 11.48
N PHE A 320 12.60 -16.61 10.94
CA PHE A 320 13.16 -16.49 9.60
C PHE A 320 14.26 -15.44 9.51
N VAL A 321 15.29 -15.71 8.71
CA VAL A 321 16.34 -14.75 8.36
C VAL A 321 15.98 -14.09 7.03
N PRO A 322 15.92 -12.75 6.94
CA PRO A 322 15.65 -12.05 5.68
C PRO A 322 16.52 -12.55 4.52
N GLY A 323 16.02 -12.48 3.29
CA GLY A 323 16.80 -12.91 2.14
C GLY A 323 16.04 -12.87 0.82
N MET A 324 16.64 -13.47 -0.21
CA MET A 324 16.08 -13.50 -1.55
C MET A 324 16.48 -14.78 -2.31
N ASN A 325 15.68 -15.16 -3.29
CA ASN A 325 16.06 -16.25 -4.19
C ASN A 325 17.08 -15.80 -5.24
N ASN A 326 18.00 -16.70 -5.57
CA ASN A 326 18.86 -16.62 -6.75
C ASN A 326 18.53 -17.80 -7.67
N GLY A 327 17.39 -17.71 -8.37
CA GLY A 327 16.76 -18.83 -9.05
C GLY A 327 15.86 -19.64 -8.12
N THR A 328 15.08 -20.55 -8.69
CA THR A 328 14.07 -21.32 -7.96
C THR A 328 14.72 -22.23 -6.92
N ASN A 329 14.14 -22.29 -5.71
CA ASN A 329 14.60 -23.14 -4.61
C ASN A 329 16.06 -22.90 -4.21
N ASN A 330 16.52 -21.65 -4.29
CA ASN A 330 17.87 -21.23 -3.93
C ASN A 330 17.81 -19.93 -3.11
N PHE A 331 17.34 -20.04 -1.88
CA PHE A 331 17.20 -18.91 -0.97
C PHE A 331 18.55 -18.53 -0.36
N ILE A 332 18.95 -17.29 -0.60
CA ILE A 332 20.17 -16.69 -0.08
C ILE A 332 19.80 -15.77 1.07
N GLU A 333 20.25 -16.14 2.27
CA GLU A 333 20.08 -15.31 3.46
C GLU A 333 20.88 -14.00 3.35
N LEU A 334 20.27 -12.92 3.84
CA LEU A 334 20.84 -11.58 3.92
C LEU A 334 20.86 -11.13 5.40
N PRO A 335 21.75 -11.70 6.23
CA PRO A 335 21.76 -11.48 7.68
C PRO A 335 22.05 -10.03 8.09
N ASP A 336 22.63 -9.23 7.20
CA ASP A 336 22.87 -7.79 7.41
C ASP A 336 21.61 -6.93 7.18
N THR A 337 20.53 -7.52 6.66
CA THR A 337 19.23 -6.85 6.56
C THR A 337 18.61 -6.78 7.95
N PRO A 338 18.02 -5.64 8.36
CA PRO A 338 17.28 -5.55 9.60
C PRO A 338 16.23 -6.66 9.73
N ALA A 339 16.31 -7.40 10.83
CA ALA A 339 15.32 -8.43 11.16
C ALA A 339 14.00 -7.77 11.60
N LEU A 340 12.91 -8.54 11.64
CA LEU A 340 11.59 -8.07 12.06
C LEU A 340 11.60 -7.37 13.44
N SER A 341 12.44 -7.82 14.37
CA SER A 341 12.59 -7.25 15.70
C SER A 341 13.35 -5.93 15.73
N ASP A 342 14.13 -5.61 14.70
CA ASP A 342 14.88 -4.36 14.58
C ASP A 342 14.06 -3.28 13.87
N PHE A 343 13.00 -2.81 14.57
CA PHE A 343 12.08 -1.82 14.02
C PHE A 343 12.79 -0.52 13.57
N CYS A 344 13.74 -0.02 14.36
CA CYS A 344 14.47 1.19 14.01
C CYS A 344 15.45 0.98 12.86
N GLY A 345 16.07 -0.21 12.74
CA GLY A 345 16.86 -0.58 11.58
C GLY A 345 16.01 -0.65 10.31
N ILE A 346 14.80 -1.19 10.37
CA ILE A 346 13.86 -1.21 9.23
C ILE A 346 13.46 0.22 8.83
N TYR A 347 13.15 1.09 9.80
CA TYR A 347 12.91 2.51 9.53
C TYR A 347 14.11 3.18 8.83
N ASP A 348 15.32 2.97 9.35
CA ASP A 348 16.54 3.53 8.76
C ASP A 348 16.76 3.03 7.33
N ASP A 349 16.54 1.73 7.09
CA ASP A 349 16.68 1.08 5.80
C ASP A 349 15.66 1.59 4.75
N ILE A 350 14.41 1.84 5.15
CA ILE A 350 13.40 2.50 4.30
C ILE A 350 13.91 3.86 3.84
N VAL A 351 14.46 4.66 4.76
CA VAL A 351 14.86 6.04 4.48
C VAL A 351 16.19 6.10 3.70
N ASN A 352 17.20 5.34 4.13
CA ASN A 352 18.57 5.45 3.62
C ASN A 352 18.85 4.54 2.42
N ARG A 353 18.16 3.42 2.27
CA ARG A 353 18.32 2.51 1.13
C ARG A 353 17.18 2.69 0.12
N VAL A 354 15.93 2.48 0.54
CA VAL A 354 14.80 2.44 -0.42
C VAL A 354 14.52 3.82 -1.00
N LEU A 355 14.26 4.82 -0.15
CA LEU A 355 13.91 6.17 -0.60
C LEU A 355 15.08 6.84 -1.35
N LYS A 356 16.29 6.74 -0.80
CA LYS A 356 17.49 7.33 -1.42
C LYS A 356 17.81 6.73 -2.79
N THR A 357 17.49 5.45 -3.02
CA THR A 357 17.65 4.83 -4.33
C THR A 357 16.72 5.45 -5.37
N GLN A 358 15.49 5.81 -4.97
CA GLN A 358 14.52 6.47 -5.87
C GLN A 358 14.83 7.95 -6.09
N TYR A 359 15.37 8.62 -5.08
CA TYR A 359 15.70 10.05 -5.13
C TYR A 359 17.17 10.27 -4.74
N PRO A 360 18.14 10.01 -5.64
CA PRO A 360 19.55 10.06 -5.28
C PRO A 360 20.07 11.49 -5.05
N ASN A 361 19.54 12.47 -5.79
CA ASN A 361 19.97 13.88 -5.72
C ASN A 361 18.77 14.86 -5.85
N PRO A 362 17.77 14.81 -4.94
CA PRO A 362 16.63 15.71 -5.00
C PRO A 362 17.07 17.16 -4.72
N SER A 363 16.41 18.13 -5.34
CA SER A 363 16.66 19.56 -5.13
C SER A 363 15.36 20.37 -5.19
N GLY A 364 15.43 21.61 -4.74
CA GLY A 364 14.32 22.57 -4.82
C GLY A 364 13.02 22.04 -4.15
N PRO A 365 11.85 22.23 -4.80
CA PRO A 365 10.56 21.79 -4.27
C PRO A 365 10.45 20.27 -4.02
N LEU A 366 11.20 19.44 -4.78
CA LEU A 366 11.21 18.00 -4.56
C LEU A 366 11.90 17.64 -3.24
N LEU A 367 13.04 18.27 -2.95
CA LEU A 367 13.74 18.10 -1.68
C LEU A 367 12.87 18.59 -0.51
N GLU A 368 12.23 19.75 -0.64
CA GLU A 368 11.31 20.30 0.36
C GLU A 368 10.15 19.34 0.67
N ALA A 369 9.54 18.76 -0.37
CA ALA A 369 8.47 17.79 -0.22
C ALA A 369 8.93 16.51 0.48
N LEU A 370 10.09 15.98 0.10
CA LEU A 370 10.67 14.78 0.69
C LEU A 370 11.03 15.00 2.16
N GLN A 371 11.70 16.10 2.50
CA GLN A 371 12.05 16.44 3.88
C GLN A 371 10.80 16.62 4.75
N THR A 372 9.76 17.27 4.22
CA THR A 372 8.49 17.45 4.91
C THR A 372 7.83 16.10 5.25
N ASN A 373 7.72 15.20 4.27
CA ASN A 373 7.15 13.87 4.49
C ASN A 373 8.04 12.95 5.34
N LEU A 374 9.37 13.10 5.29
CA LEU A 374 10.30 12.41 6.19
C LEU A 374 10.11 12.84 7.65
N ASN A 375 9.88 14.13 7.91
CA ASN A 375 9.54 14.61 9.25
C ASN A 375 8.20 14.03 9.75
N PHE A 376 7.22 13.88 8.86
CA PHE A 376 5.94 13.24 9.18
C PHE A 376 6.07 11.74 9.46
N LEU A 377 6.93 11.03 8.71
CA LEU A 377 7.27 9.64 9.00
C LEU A 377 8.00 9.51 10.35
N PHE A 378 9.03 10.34 10.60
CA PHE A 378 9.81 10.24 11.84
C PHE A 378 8.97 10.53 13.08
N SER A 379 8.11 11.55 13.03
CA SER A 379 7.20 11.88 14.14
C SER A 379 6.16 10.78 14.44
N ALA A 380 6.01 9.77 13.58
CA ALA A 380 5.23 8.57 13.88
C ALA A 380 6.01 7.50 14.65
N VAL A 381 7.35 7.57 14.65
CA VAL A 381 8.25 6.58 15.27
C VAL A 381 9.13 7.15 16.38
N GLU A 382 9.07 8.45 16.66
CA GLU A 382 9.87 9.11 17.71
C GLU A 382 9.68 8.48 19.09
N GLY A 383 8.47 7.96 19.38
CA GLY A 383 8.15 7.25 20.63
C GLY A 383 8.81 5.86 20.77
N HIS A 384 9.45 5.35 19.70
CA HIS A 384 10.10 4.04 19.67
C HIS A 384 11.62 4.11 19.87
N ASN A 385 12.16 5.26 20.30
CA ASN A 385 13.60 5.52 20.45
C ASN A 385 14.42 5.37 19.16
N CYS A 386 13.79 5.49 17.99
CA CYS A 386 14.52 5.57 16.73
C CYS A 386 15.20 6.93 16.59
N THR A 387 16.37 6.96 15.95
CA THR A 387 17.05 8.22 15.61
C THR A 387 16.55 8.71 14.26
N GLN A 388 16.29 10.02 14.11
CA GLN A 388 15.89 10.57 12.82
C GLN A 388 16.99 10.40 11.76
N ALA A 389 16.63 9.85 10.61
CA ALA A 389 17.51 9.70 9.47
C ALA A 389 17.39 10.92 8.54
N PHE A 390 18.53 11.38 8.00
CA PHE A 390 18.63 12.56 7.14
C PHE A 390 19.31 12.19 5.82
N PRO A 391 18.65 11.44 4.92
CA PRO A 391 19.27 10.91 3.71
C PRO A 391 19.74 12.01 2.74
N PHE A 392 19.20 13.23 2.90
CA PHE A 392 19.44 14.41 2.07
C PHE A 392 20.05 15.60 2.85
N GLY A 393 20.52 15.38 4.08
CA GLY A 393 20.97 16.45 4.98
C GLY A 393 19.85 17.01 5.87
N GLN A 394 20.26 17.80 6.86
CA GLN A 394 19.38 18.46 7.84
C GLN A 394 18.80 19.77 7.33
#